data_AF-A0AA50E2L5-F1
#
_entry.id   AF-A0AA50E2L5-F1
#
_cell.length_a   1.000
_cell.length_b   1.000
_cell.length_c   1.000
_cell.angle_alpha   90.00
_cell.angle_beta   90.00
_cell.angle_gamma   90.00
#
_symmetry.space_group_name_H-M   'P 1'
#
loop_
_entity.id
_entity.type
_entity.pdbx_description
1 polymer ?
#
loop_
_entity_poly.entity_id
_entity_poly.type
_entity_poly.pdbx_seq_one_letter_code
_entity_poly.pdbx_strand_id
1 'polypeptide(L)' 'MELSLSPNPYQFSRSQYNQDWLAWVRQGIIDEVVVQVYGSTPAEVQQTVANSGIHTASRYVPVGIGLYTGIKRQTL' A
#
# COMPACT_ATOMS: atom_id res chain seq x y z
N MET A 1 6.44 1.86 -21.63
CA MET A 1 6.94 1.02 -20.53
C MET A 1 6.01 1.30 -19.38
N GLU A 2 5.43 0.27 -18.78
CA GLU A 2 4.57 0.43 -17.58
C GLU A 2 5.39 0.08 -16.34
N LEU A 3 5.30 0.90 -15.31
CA LEU A 3 5.96 0.73 -14.03
C LEU A 3 4.92 0.57 -12.91
N SER A 4 4.82 -0.65 -12.38
CA SER A 4 4.03 -0.95 -11.18
C SER A 4 4.91 -0.89 -9.93
N LEU A 5 4.39 -0.29 -8.86
CA LEU A 5 5.08 -0.17 -7.57
C LEU A 5 4.26 -0.85 -6.47
N SER A 6 4.90 -1.65 -5.62
CA SER A 6 4.23 -2.25 -4.45
C SER A 6 4.82 -1.74 -3.13
N PRO A 7 4.36 -0.57 -2.63
CA PRO A 7 4.93 0.05 -1.44
C PRO A 7 4.22 -0.38 -0.15
N ASN A 8 4.86 -0.06 0.97
CA ASN A 8 4.20 -0.01 2.27
C ASN A 8 3.30 1.25 2.39
N PRO A 9 2.45 1.34 3.43
CA PRO A 9 1.68 2.55 3.74
C PRO A 9 2.55 3.82 3.69
N TYR A 10 2.02 4.89 3.08
CA TYR A 10 2.78 6.09 2.70
C TYR A 10 3.68 6.64 3.82
N GLN A 11 3.12 6.84 5.01
CA GLN A 11 3.88 7.39 6.14
C GLN A 11 5.04 6.47 6.57
N PHE A 12 4.86 5.16 6.52
CA PHE A 12 5.91 4.19 6.85
C PHE A 12 7.00 4.19 5.77
N SER A 13 6.63 4.08 4.50
CA SER A 13 7.58 4.16 3.37
C SER A 13 8.42 5.44 3.41
N ARG A 14 7.79 6.58 3.70
CA ARG A 14 8.49 7.87 3.77
C ARG A 14 9.41 7.96 4.98
N SER A 15 8.95 7.56 6.16
CA SER A 15 9.73 7.68 7.40
C SER A 15 10.87 6.68 7.52
N GLN A 16 10.68 5.44 7.05
CA GLN A 16 11.66 4.37 7.22
C GLN A 16 12.62 4.24 6.02
N TYR A 17 12.18 4.64 4.83
CA TYR A 17 12.93 4.39 3.59
C TYR A 17 13.06 5.61 2.68
N ASN A 18 12.59 6.80 3.10
CA ASN A 18 12.58 8.02 2.28
C ASN A 18 11.88 7.87 0.92
N GLN A 19 10.94 6.92 0.83
CA GLN A 19 10.19 6.68 -0.40
C GLN A 19 8.93 7.56 -0.42
N ASP A 20 9.00 8.70 -1.09
CA ASP A 20 7.85 9.57 -1.32
C ASP A 20 7.03 9.11 -2.55
N TRP A 21 6.47 7.92 -2.47
CA TRP A 21 5.84 7.29 -3.62
C TRP A 21 4.56 7.99 -4.08
N LEU A 22 3.87 8.74 -3.22
CA LEU A 22 2.75 9.60 -3.66
C LEU A 22 3.24 10.77 -4.52
N ALA A 23 4.44 11.29 -4.28
CA ALA A 23 5.03 12.28 -5.16
C ALA A 23 5.35 11.67 -6.54
N TRP A 24 5.90 10.45 -6.58
CA TRP A 24 6.18 9.76 -7.84
C TRP A 24 4.92 9.45 -8.65
N VAL A 25 3.83 9.05 -7.99
CA VAL A 25 2.50 8.91 -8.60
C VAL A 25 2.03 10.23 -9.20
N ARG A 26 2.11 11.35 -8.46
CA ARG A 26 1.71 12.68 -8.95
C ARG A 26 2.58 13.19 -10.11
N GLN A 27 3.82 12.75 -10.17
CA GLN A 27 4.75 13.08 -11.25
C GLN A 27 4.55 12.22 -12.50
N GLY A 28 3.67 11.21 -12.46
CA GLY A 28 3.41 10.31 -13.58
C GLY A 28 4.54 9.31 -13.83
N ILE A 29 5.35 9.00 -12.80
CA ILE A 29 6.45 8.02 -12.90
C ILE A 29 5.92 6.58 -12.72
N ILE A 30 4.85 6.42 -11.94
CA ILE A 30 4.25 5.14 -11.59
C ILE A 30 2.91 5.01 -12.29
N ASP A 31 2.65 3.87 -12.91
CA ASP A 31 1.41 3.59 -13.67
C ASP A 31 0.38 2.80 -12.86
N GLU A 32 0.82 2.06 -11.84
CA GLU A 32 -0.02 1.25 -10.93
C GLU A 32 0.62 1.20 -9.53
N VAL A 33 -0.20 1.20 -8.47
CA VAL A 33 0.27 0.97 -7.10
C VAL A 33 -0.45 -0.21 -6.45
N VAL A 34 0.30 -1.16 -5.86
CA VAL A 34 -0.25 -2.24 -5.01
C VAL A 34 0.24 -2.06 -3.57
N VAL A 35 -0.57 -1.41 -2.73
CA VAL A 35 -0.16 -1.09 -1.35
C VAL A 35 -0.25 -2.31 -0.45
N GLN A 36 0.84 -2.61 0.28
CA GLN A 36 0.90 -3.71 1.25
C GLN A 36 0.11 -3.34 2.52
N VAL A 37 -0.87 -4.18 2.87
CA VAL A 37 -1.73 -4.02 4.04
C VAL A 37 -1.59 -5.26 4.92
N TYR A 38 -1.11 -5.04 6.15
CA TYR A 38 -0.94 -6.07 7.16
C TYR A 38 -2.03 -5.93 8.22
N GLY A 39 -2.87 -6.94 8.39
CA GLY A 39 -3.95 -6.92 9.38
C GLY A 39 -4.66 -8.26 9.48
N SER A 40 -4.79 -8.78 10.68
CA SER A 40 -5.43 -10.07 10.97
C SER A 40 -6.93 -9.95 11.23
N THR A 41 -7.45 -8.73 11.41
CA THR A 41 -8.90 -8.48 11.56
C THR A 41 -9.42 -7.48 10.52
N PRO A 42 -10.73 -7.50 10.18
CA PRO A 42 -11.31 -6.50 9.29
C PRO A 42 -11.11 -5.06 9.75
N ALA A 43 -11.11 -4.81 11.08
CA ALA A 43 -10.89 -3.49 11.65
C ALA A 43 -9.45 -3.01 11.43
N GLU A 44 -8.45 -3.87 11.63
CA GLU A 44 -7.04 -3.55 11.34
C GLU A 44 -6.80 -3.27 9.86
N VAL A 45 -7.44 -4.03 8.98
CA VAL A 45 -7.39 -3.82 7.53
C VAL A 45 -7.98 -2.46 7.18
N GLN A 46 -9.19 -2.14 7.68
CA GLN A 46 -9.82 -0.84 7.44
C GLN A 46 -8.95 0.32 7.93
N GLN A 47 -8.41 0.21 9.15
CA GLN A 47 -7.54 1.23 9.72
C GLN A 47 -6.27 1.43 8.89
N THR A 48 -5.65 0.34 8.43
CA THR A 48 -4.45 0.41 7.60
C THR A 48 -4.77 1.05 6.26
N VAL A 49 -5.84 0.62 5.58
CA VAL A 49 -6.28 1.18 4.29
C VAL A 49 -6.54 2.68 4.41
N ALA A 50 -7.28 3.12 5.42
CA ALA A 50 -7.60 4.53 5.64
C ALA A 50 -6.36 5.44 5.78
N ASN A 51 -5.26 4.92 6.34
CA ASN A 51 -4.03 5.68 6.59
C ASN A 51 -2.90 5.39 5.60
N SER A 52 -3.14 4.55 4.60
CA SER A 52 -2.10 4.02 3.72
C SER A 52 -1.71 4.92 2.55
N GLY A 53 -2.55 5.90 2.20
CA GLY A 53 -2.39 6.72 1.00
C GLY A 53 -3.14 6.17 -0.23
N ILE A 54 -3.78 4.99 -0.15
CA ILE A 54 -4.58 4.38 -1.23
C ILE A 54 -5.58 5.38 -1.83
N HIS A 55 -6.37 6.07 -1.01
CA HIS A 55 -7.39 7.02 -1.48
C HIS A 55 -6.82 8.26 -2.18
N THR A 56 -5.54 8.59 -1.93
CA THR A 56 -4.87 9.67 -2.64
C THR A 56 -4.34 9.18 -3.98
N ALA A 57 -3.69 8.01 -3.99
CA ALA A 57 -3.13 7.42 -5.20
C ALA A 57 -4.22 7.05 -6.23
N SER A 58 -5.38 6.56 -5.77
CA SER A 58 -6.50 6.15 -6.62
C SER A 58 -7.13 7.29 -7.43
N ARG A 59 -6.72 8.54 -7.18
CA ARG A 59 -7.11 9.71 -7.97
C ARG A 59 -6.27 9.86 -9.25
N TYR A 60 -5.14 9.15 -9.34
CA TYR A 60 -4.15 9.31 -10.40
C TYR A 60 -3.91 8.01 -11.17
N VAL A 61 -3.86 6.87 -10.47
CA VAL A 61 -3.51 5.56 -11.04
C VAL A 61 -4.41 4.46 -10.48
N PRO A 62 -4.55 3.31 -11.17
CA PRO A 62 -5.12 2.11 -10.58
C PRO A 62 -4.39 1.72 -9.28
N VAL A 63 -5.15 1.33 -8.27
CA VAL A 63 -4.61 0.92 -6.97
C VAL A 63 -5.15 -0.44 -6.55
N GLY A 64 -4.24 -1.35 -6.21
CA GLY A 64 -4.51 -2.64 -5.58
C GLY A 64 -4.09 -2.67 -4.11
N ILE A 65 -4.55 -3.71 -3.40
CA ILE A 65 -4.16 -3.99 -2.01
C ILE A 65 -3.51 -5.38 -1.96
N GLY A 66 -2.27 -5.43 -1.50
CA GLY A 66 -1.62 -6.68 -1.10
C GLY A 66 -1.96 -6.98 0.35
N LEU A 67 -2.95 -7.86 0.60
CA LEU A 67 -3.43 -8.16 1.94
C LEU A 67 -2.69 -9.37 2.53
N TYR A 68 -2.07 -9.19 3.70
CA TYR A 68 -1.54 -10.26 4.52
C TYR A 68 -2.25 -10.30 5.89
N THR A 69 -2.90 -11.43 6.18
CA THR A 69 -3.69 -11.63 7.41
C THR A 69 -2.98 -12.46 8.49
N GLY A 70 -1.71 -12.81 8.27
CA GLY A 70 -0.94 -13.69 9.14
C GLY A 70 -0.78 -15.10 8.57
N ILE A 71 0.04 -15.92 9.24
CA ILE A 71 0.18 -17.35 8.94
C ILE A 71 -0.82 -18.12 9.80
N LYS A 72 -1.66 -18.93 9.15
CA LYS A 72 -2.50 -19.91 9.87
C LYS A 72 -1.57 -20.96 10.50
N ARG A 73 -1.41 -20.94 11.83
CA ARG A 73 -0.75 -22.05 12.53
C ARG A 73 -1.59 -23.31 12.36
N GLN A 74 -0.99 -24.36 11.81
CA GLN A 74 -1.54 -25.70 11.90
C GLN A 74 -1.23 -26.20 13.32
N THR A 75 -2.25 -26.36 14.14
CA THR A 75 -2.10 -27.10 15.40
C THR A 75 -2.07 -28.59 15.04
N LEU A 76 -0.99 -29.28 15.45
CA LEU A 76 -0.87 -30.74 15.37
C LEU A 76 -1.84 -31.42 16.32
#